data_AF-A0A8S3VNZ3-F1
#
_entry.id   AF-A0A8S3VNZ3-F1
#
_cell.length_a   1.000
_cell.length_b   1.000
_cell.length_c   1.000
_cell.angle_alpha   90.00
_cell.angle_beta   90.00
_cell.angle_gamma   90.00
#
_symmetry.space_group_name_H-M   'P 1'
#
loop_
_entity.id
_entity.type
_entity.pdbx_description
1 polymer ?
#
loop_
_entity_poly.entity_id
_entity_poly.type
_entity_poly.pdbx_seq_one_letter_code
_entity_poly.pdbx_strand_id
1 'polypeptide(L)'
;MRLVLSLLLAYVGLVVAKNTYIATVPKQIRAGASARICLSALKRIDRKVTIFANILDKQNKTVASTQAQRFLRQGQGVVLIKVPGNTPAGYDYKIRVRVIGDITFDQTATRVQVTSKVSSIFIQTDKAIYKPGDLGIYDVILQEITSVISYNETESS
;
A
#
# COMPACT_ATOMS: atom_id res chain seq x y z
N MET A 1 -24.20 -13.46 48.76
CA MET A 1 -23.32 -14.20 47.81
C MET A 1 -23.64 -13.97 46.33
N ARG A 2 -24.85 -13.55 45.92
CA ARG A 2 -25.18 -13.29 44.50
C ARG A 2 -24.53 -12.03 43.89
N LEU A 3 -24.28 -10.99 44.70
CA LEU A 3 -23.63 -9.74 44.25
C LEU A 3 -22.13 -9.90 43.94
N VAL A 4 -21.41 -10.70 44.71
CA VAL A 4 -19.96 -10.95 44.49
C VAL A 4 -19.75 -11.80 43.23
N LEU A 5 -20.66 -12.76 42.97
CA LEU A 5 -20.60 -13.61 41.78
C LEU A 5 -20.91 -12.82 40.49
N SER A 6 -21.84 -11.85 40.53
CA SER A 6 -22.13 -11.01 39.35
C SER A 6 -21.02 -9.99 39.08
N LEU A 7 -20.37 -9.46 40.13
CA LEU A 7 -19.20 -8.59 39.97
C LEU A 7 -18.02 -9.35 39.34
N LEU A 8 -17.82 -10.62 39.73
CA LEU A 8 -16.78 -11.48 39.17
C LEU A 8 -17.06 -11.85 37.69
N LEU A 9 -18.33 -12.14 37.34
CA LEU A 9 -18.72 -12.38 35.94
C LEU A 9 -18.59 -11.12 35.07
N ALA A 10 -18.91 -9.94 35.60
CA ALA A 10 -18.71 -8.67 34.90
C ALA A 10 -17.22 -8.35 34.72
N TYR A 11 -16.37 -8.69 35.70
CA TYR A 11 -14.92 -8.53 35.61
C TYR A 11 -14.31 -9.44 34.54
N VAL A 12 -14.78 -10.69 34.41
CA VAL A 12 -14.31 -11.62 33.37
C VAL A 12 -14.78 -11.21 31.97
N GLY A 13 -15.94 -10.55 31.85
CA GLY A 13 -16.48 -10.08 30.57
C GLY A 13 -15.75 -8.88 29.95
N LEU A 14 -14.95 -8.13 30.72
CA LEU A 14 -14.39 -6.85 30.28
C LEU A 14 -13.08 -6.92 29.50
N VAL A 15 -12.38 -8.05 29.46
CA VAL A 15 -10.99 -8.09 28.94
C VAL A 15 -10.75 -9.23 27.96
N VAL A 16 -11.44 -9.24 26.82
CA VAL A 16 -10.94 -9.93 25.62
C VAL A 16 -11.13 -9.05 24.38
N ALA A 17 -10.56 -7.85 24.39
CA ALA A 17 -10.26 -7.17 23.15
C ALA A 17 -9.12 -7.95 22.44
N LYS A 18 -9.50 -8.86 21.54
CA LYS A 18 -8.56 -9.57 20.67
C LYS A 18 -7.72 -8.53 19.93
N ASN A 19 -6.40 -8.64 20.04
CA ASN A 19 -5.47 -7.83 19.25
C ASN A 19 -5.75 -8.13 17.78
N THR A 20 -5.88 -7.10 16.92
CA THR A 20 -6.19 -7.24 15.49
C THR A 20 -5.31 -6.30 14.67
N TYR A 21 -4.99 -6.71 13.45
CA TYR A 21 -4.29 -5.89 12.46
C TYR A 21 -5.22 -5.46 11.34
N ILE A 22 -4.97 -4.27 10.80
CA ILE A 22 -5.57 -3.73 9.60
C ILE A 22 -4.44 -3.53 8.60
N ALA A 23 -4.57 -4.09 7.39
CA ALA A 23 -3.66 -3.85 6.30
C ALA A 23 -4.37 -3.01 5.22
N THR A 24 -3.78 -1.89 4.85
CA THR A 24 -4.24 -1.04 3.76
C THR A 24 -3.30 -1.20 2.58
N VAL A 25 -3.88 -1.52 1.42
CA VAL A 25 -3.15 -1.72 0.17
C VAL A 25 -3.76 -0.84 -0.91
N PRO A 26 -2.97 -0.39 -1.90
CA PRO A 26 -3.50 0.39 -3.02
C PRO A 26 -4.38 -0.49 -3.93
N LYS A 27 -5.48 0.10 -4.42
CA LYS A 27 -6.35 -0.54 -5.42
C LYS A 27 -5.73 -0.55 -6.82
N GLN A 28 -4.83 0.39 -7.11
CA GLN A 28 -4.13 0.52 -8.38
C GLN A 28 -2.63 0.64 -8.14
N ILE A 29 -1.86 -0.17 -8.86
CA ILE A 29 -0.39 -0.21 -8.85
C ILE A 29 0.13 -0.10 -10.28
N ARG A 30 1.39 0.29 -10.44
CA ARG A 30 2.04 0.42 -11.75
C ARG A 30 3.10 -0.64 -11.91
N ALA A 31 3.22 -1.19 -13.12
CA ALA A 31 4.35 -2.04 -13.47
C ALA A 31 5.66 -1.25 -13.30
N GLY A 32 6.65 -1.86 -12.66
CA GLY A 32 7.96 -1.25 -12.37
C GLY A 32 8.00 -0.33 -11.16
N ALA A 33 6.84 0.03 -10.59
CA ALA A 33 6.74 0.89 -9.41
C ALA A 33 6.83 0.08 -8.10
N SER A 34 7.03 0.79 -6.98
CA SER A 34 6.90 0.21 -5.64
C SER A 34 5.55 0.58 -5.03
N ALA A 35 4.78 -0.42 -4.63
CA ALA A 35 3.53 -0.23 -3.89
C ALA A 35 3.80 -0.18 -2.39
N ARG A 36 3.12 0.72 -1.68
CA ARG A 36 3.19 0.86 -0.22
C ARG A 36 2.05 0.08 0.42
N ILE A 37 2.38 -0.80 1.36
CA ILE A 37 1.40 -1.52 2.17
C ILE A 37 1.56 -1.01 3.60
N CYS A 38 0.47 -0.46 4.12
CA CYS A 38 0.43 0.11 5.47
C CYS A 38 -0.22 -0.91 6.41
N LEU A 39 0.44 -1.19 7.52
CA LEU A 39 -0.06 -2.06 8.58
C LEU A 39 -0.36 -1.21 9.81
N SER A 40 -1.52 -1.41 10.41
CA SER A 40 -1.94 -0.77 11.65
C SER A 40 -2.50 -1.80 12.62
N ALA A 41 -1.92 -1.89 13.81
CA ALA A 41 -2.44 -2.68 14.92
C ALA A 41 -3.45 -1.85 15.70
N LEU A 42 -4.61 -2.42 16.05
CA LEU A 42 -5.61 -1.73 16.86
C LEU A 42 -5.06 -1.30 18.23
N LYS A 43 -4.22 -2.17 18.84
CA LYS A 43 -3.46 -1.80 20.03
C LYS A 43 -2.23 -1.01 19.60
N ARG A 44 -2.17 0.27 19.96
CA ARG A 44 -1.07 1.20 19.65
C ARG A 44 0.14 0.96 20.56
N ILE A 45 0.72 -0.23 20.43
CA ILE A 45 1.88 -0.68 21.21
C ILE A 45 3.00 -1.04 20.24
N ASP A 46 4.20 -0.61 20.62
CA ASP A 46 5.44 -0.90 19.92
C ASP A 46 5.77 -2.39 19.94
N ARG A 47 6.01 -2.97 18.76
CA ARG A 47 6.28 -4.42 18.65
C ARG A 47 6.99 -4.79 17.36
N LYS A 48 7.71 -5.91 17.38
CA LYS A 48 8.37 -6.46 16.19
C LYS A 48 7.44 -7.46 15.49
N VAL A 49 7.22 -7.29 14.20
CA VAL A 49 6.43 -8.21 13.37
C VAL A 49 7.18 -8.55 12.09
N THR A 50 6.87 -9.70 11.50
CA THR A 50 7.33 -10.09 10.16
C THR A 50 6.17 -10.01 9.19
N ILE A 51 6.30 -9.16 8.18
CA ILE A 51 5.30 -8.91 7.15
C ILE A 51 5.73 -9.61 5.87
N PHE A 52 4.83 -10.41 5.30
CA PHE A 52 4.94 -11.03 4.01
C PHE A 52 3.87 -10.39 3.12
N ALA A 53 4.29 -9.79 2.01
CA ALA A 53 3.37 -9.27 1.02
C ALA A 53 3.66 -9.93 -0.33
N ASN A 54 2.60 -10.42 -0.97
CA ASN A 54 2.67 -11.08 -2.26
C ASN A 54 1.68 -10.43 -3.22
N ILE A 55 2.13 -10.13 -4.43
CA ILE A 55 1.26 -9.81 -5.56
C ILE A 55 1.02 -11.09 -6.33
N LEU A 56 -0.24 -11.44 -6.51
CA LEU A 56 -0.67 -12.63 -7.24
C LEU A 56 -1.44 -12.21 -8.49
N ASP A 57 -1.29 -12.98 -9.57
CA ASP A 57 -2.13 -12.84 -10.76
C ASP A 57 -3.50 -13.49 -10.59
N LYS A 58 -4.31 -13.47 -11.65
CA LYS A 58 -5.66 -14.06 -11.65
C LYS A 58 -5.64 -15.58 -11.41
N GLN A 59 -4.56 -16.27 -11.77
CA GLN A 59 -4.33 -17.70 -11.53
C GLN A 59 -3.65 -18.00 -10.18
N ASN A 60 -3.51 -16.99 -9.30
CA ASN A 60 -2.79 -17.09 -8.02
C ASN A 60 -1.28 -17.38 -8.15
N LYS A 61 -0.67 -17.17 -9.32
CA LYS A 61 0.78 -17.22 -9.47
C LYS A 61 1.39 -15.98 -8.84
N THR A 62 2.49 -16.16 -8.12
CA THR A 62 3.21 -15.03 -7.50
C THR A 62 3.95 -14.24 -8.57
N VAL A 63 3.59 -12.95 -8.68
CA VAL A 63 4.23 -11.97 -9.55
C VAL A 63 5.36 -11.25 -8.82
N ALA A 64 5.14 -10.92 -7.55
CA ALA A 64 6.13 -10.28 -6.70
C ALA A 64 5.94 -10.73 -5.25
N SER A 65 7.03 -10.80 -4.51
CA SER A 65 7.02 -11.11 -3.08
C SER A 65 8.01 -10.22 -2.36
N THR A 66 7.64 -9.80 -1.15
CA THR A 66 8.54 -9.13 -0.22
C THR A 66 8.30 -9.66 1.18
N GLN A 67 9.39 -9.82 1.92
CA GLN A 67 9.37 -10.17 3.33
C GLN A 67 10.19 -9.15 4.09
N ALA A 68 9.62 -8.62 5.16
CA ALA A 68 10.24 -7.58 5.95
C ALA A 68 9.92 -7.76 7.43
N GLN A 69 10.95 -7.83 8.25
CA GLN A 69 10.78 -7.61 9.68
C GLN A 69 10.68 -6.10 9.92
N ARG A 70 9.65 -5.69 10.66
CA ARG A 70 9.36 -4.28 10.95
C ARG A 70 9.06 -4.12 12.42
N PHE A 71 9.56 -3.03 12.98
CA PHE A 71 9.16 -2.57 14.29
C PHE A 71 7.99 -1.60 14.09
N LEU A 72 6.80 -2.02 14.51
CA LEU A 72 5.61 -1.18 14.45
C LEU A 72 5.72 -0.13 15.54
N ARG A 73 5.82 1.14 15.17
CA ARG A 73 5.83 2.26 16.13
C ARG A 73 4.41 2.75 16.31
N GLN A 74 3.94 2.84 17.55
CA GLN A 74 2.55 3.13 17.89
C GLN A 74 1.57 2.17 17.19
N GLY A 75 1.99 0.92 16.96
CA GLY A 75 1.23 -0.08 16.22
C GLY A 75 1.23 0.08 14.70
N GLN A 76 1.98 1.02 14.12
CA GLN A 76 1.99 1.28 12.68
C GLN A 76 3.31 0.89 12.01
N GLY A 77 3.24 0.40 10.77
CA GLY A 77 4.41 0.10 9.95
C GLY A 77 4.10 0.07 8.47
N VAL A 78 5.13 0.21 7.65
CA VAL A 78 5.02 0.22 6.18
C VAL A 78 5.99 -0.79 5.57
N VAL A 79 5.52 -1.51 4.57
CA VAL A 79 6.34 -2.35 3.70
C VAL A 79 6.18 -1.93 2.25
N LEU A 80 7.28 -1.97 1.51
CA LEU A 80 7.31 -1.69 0.08
C LEU A 80 7.41 -3.01 -0.67
N ILE A 81 6.59 -3.18 -1.69
CA ILE A 81 6.68 -4.29 -2.65
C ILE A 81 6.92 -3.72 -4.05
N LYS A 82 7.98 -4.20 -4.71
CA LYS A 82 8.33 -3.77 -6.07
C LYS A 82 7.59 -4.64 -7.09
N VAL A 83 6.82 -4.00 -7.97
CA VAL A 83 6.14 -4.66 -9.08
C VAL A 83 7.12 -4.80 -10.25
N PRO A 84 7.31 -5.98 -10.85
CA PRO A 84 8.14 -6.14 -12.03
C PRO A 84 7.69 -5.24 -13.18
N GLY A 85 8.64 -4.63 -13.90
CA GLY A 85 8.38 -3.70 -15.01
C GLY A 85 7.64 -4.31 -16.20
N ASN A 86 7.81 -5.62 -16.40
CA ASN A 86 7.18 -6.41 -17.45
C ASN A 86 5.83 -7.03 -17.02
N THR A 87 5.28 -6.62 -15.88
CA THR A 87 3.97 -7.13 -15.43
C THR A 87 2.88 -6.61 -16.37
N PRO A 88 2.08 -7.47 -16.99
CA PRO A 88 1.01 -7.04 -17.90
C PRO A 88 -0.03 -6.16 -17.19
N ALA A 89 -0.57 -5.16 -17.89
CA ALA A 89 -1.70 -4.40 -17.36
C ALA A 89 -2.94 -5.29 -17.22
N GLY A 90 -3.76 -5.05 -16.20
CA GLY A 90 -4.98 -5.81 -15.95
C GLY A 90 -5.63 -5.48 -14.60
N TYR A 91 -6.85 -5.95 -14.37
CA TYR A 91 -7.68 -5.60 -13.20
C TYR A 91 -7.81 -6.72 -12.15
N ASP A 92 -7.35 -7.93 -12.46
CA ASP A 92 -7.62 -9.13 -11.67
C ASP A 92 -6.45 -9.59 -10.80
N TYR A 93 -5.58 -8.66 -10.42
CA TYR A 93 -4.50 -8.98 -9.48
C TYR A 93 -5.01 -9.02 -8.04
N LYS A 94 -4.24 -9.69 -7.19
CA LYS A 94 -4.52 -9.80 -5.76
C LYS A 94 -3.28 -9.41 -4.97
N ILE A 95 -3.46 -8.75 -3.83
CA ILE A 95 -2.38 -8.49 -2.87
C ILE A 95 -2.69 -9.28 -1.61
N ARG A 96 -1.88 -10.29 -1.32
CA ARG A 96 -1.95 -11.06 -0.08
C ARG A 96 -0.96 -10.51 0.92
N VAL A 97 -1.45 -10.14 2.10
CA VAL A 97 -0.66 -9.67 3.22
C VAL A 97 -0.78 -10.66 4.36
N ARG A 98 0.34 -11.26 4.74
CA ARG A 98 0.46 -12.12 5.91
C ARG A 98 1.39 -11.46 6.92
N VAL A 99 0.99 -11.43 8.18
CA VAL A 99 1.77 -10.88 9.28
C VAL A 99 1.92 -11.95 10.35
N ILE A 100 3.16 -12.16 10.79
CA ILE A 100 3.52 -13.02 11.90
C ILE A 100 4.02 -12.10 13.03
N GLY A 101 3.28 -12.10 14.14
CA GLY A 101 3.57 -11.36 15.37
C GLY A 101 2.85 -12.02 16.54
N ASP A 102 2.23 -11.23 17.42
CA ASP A 102 1.46 -11.75 18.56
C ASP A 102 0.21 -12.53 18.12
N ILE A 103 -0.35 -12.15 16.97
CA ILE A 103 -1.40 -12.88 16.27
C ILE A 103 -0.95 -13.15 14.84
N THR A 104 -1.48 -14.19 14.23
CA THR A 104 -1.34 -14.41 12.79
C THR A 104 -2.45 -13.65 12.06
N PHE A 105 -2.07 -12.84 11.09
CA PHE A 105 -2.99 -12.18 10.17
C PHE A 105 -2.66 -12.62 8.75
N ASP A 106 -3.66 -13.02 7.98
CA ASP A 106 -3.50 -13.44 6.59
C ASP A 106 -4.75 -13.02 5.82
N GLN A 107 -4.62 -11.97 5.01
CA GLN A 107 -5.74 -11.40 4.26
C GLN A 107 -5.31 -11.12 2.82
N THR A 108 -6.27 -11.22 1.90
CA THR A 108 -6.04 -10.99 0.48
C THR A 108 -7.00 -9.94 -0.05
N ALA A 109 -6.45 -8.84 -0.55
CA ALA A 109 -7.18 -7.87 -1.34
C ALA A 109 -7.29 -8.38 -2.78
N THR A 110 -8.48 -8.26 -3.38
CA THR A 110 -8.77 -8.68 -4.75
C THR A 110 -9.11 -7.49 -5.63
N ARG A 111 -9.19 -7.71 -6.95
CA ARG A 111 -9.50 -6.66 -7.95
C ARG A 111 -8.53 -5.48 -7.90
N VAL A 112 -7.25 -5.80 -7.71
CA VAL A 112 -6.16 -4.82 -7.78
C VAL A 112 -5.78 -4.63 -9.24
N GLN A 113 -5.73 -3.37 -9.67
CA GLN A 113 -5.37 -3.01 -11.02
C GLN A 113 -3.87 -2.80 -11.14
N VAL A 114 -3.23 -3.50 -12.08
CA VAL A 114 -1.89 -3.15 -12.56
C VAL A 114 -2.06 -2.32 -13.82
N THR A 115 -1.42 -1.15 -13.84
CA THR A 115 -1.33 -0.27 -15.00
C THR A 115 0.07 -0.30 -15.59
N SER A 116 0.17 -0.09 -16.89
CA SER A 116 1.45 -0.03 -17.60
C SER A 116 2.33 1.10 -17.04
N LYS A 117 3.65 0.94 -17.19
CA LYS A 117 4.58 2.03 -16.94
C LYS A 117 4.26 3.18 -17.88
N VAL A 118 4.09 4.38 -17.33
CA VAL A 118 3.90 5.63 -18.08
C VAL A 118 4.91 6.65 -17.61
N SER A 119 5.46 7.42 -18.54
CA SER A 119 6.31 8.58 -18.27
C SER A 119 5.55 9.85 -18.64
N SER A 120 5.83 10.93 -17.91
CA SER A 120 5.42 12.27 -18.30
C SER A 120 6.57 12.91 -19.07
N ILE A 121 6.24 13.53 -20.21
CA ILE A 121 7.19 14.24 -21.05
C ILE A 121 6.82 15.72 -20.98
N PHE A 122 7.80 16.56 -20.63
CA PHE A 122 7.68 18.00 -20.68
C PHE A 122 8.66 18.54 -21.71
N ILE A 123 8.15 19.37 -22.62
CA ILE A 123 8.98 20.05 -23.62
C ILE A 123 9.07 21.49 -23.19
N GLN A 124 10.30 21.97 -23.03
CA GLN A 124 10.57 23.36 -22.75
C GLN A 124 11.22 23.97 -23.98
N THR A 125 10.59 24.98 -24.55
CA THR A 125 11.17 25.79 -25.61
C THR A 125 11.80 27.05 -25.01
N ASP A 126 12.78 27.63 -25.70
CA ASP A 126 13.35 28.93 -25.30
C ASP A 126 12.33 30.08 -25.48
N LYS A 127 11.37 29.94 -26.41
CA LYS A 127 10.30 30.90 -26.69
C LYS A 127 8.94 30.23 -26.90
N ALA A 128 7.88 30.95 -26.55
CA ALA A 128 6.50 30.52 -26.79
C ALA A 128 6.02 30.79 -28.23
N ILE A 129 6.60 31.78 -28.93
CA ILE A 129 6.22 32.18 -30.29
C ILE A 129 7.50 32.48 -31.09
N TYR A 130 7.57 31.96 -32.33
CA TYR A 130 8.67 32.17 -33.27
C TYR A 130 8.21 32.99 -34.48
N LYS A 131 9.09 33.82 -35.03
CA LYS A 131 8.85 34.53 -36.29
C LYS A 131 9.27 33.66 -37.48
N PRO A 132 8.71 33.87 -38.68
CA PRO A 132 9.18 33.19 -39.89
C PRO A 132 10.68 33.39 -40.08
N GLY A 133 11.45 32.30 -40.13
CA GLY A 133 12.91 32.30 -40.25
C GLY A 133 13.68 32.09 -38.95
N ASP A 134 13.02 32.11 -37.78
CA ASP A 134 13.67 31.76 -36.52
C ASP A 134 13.98 30.26 -36.45
N LEU A 135 15.16 29.91 -35.92
CA LEU A 135 15.48 28.55 -35.47
C LEU A 135 15.20 28.44 -33.97
N GLY A 136 14.37 27.46 -33.61
CA GLY A 136 14.00 27.20 -32.23
C GLY A 136 14.90 26.19 -31.53
N ILE A 137 15.11 26.39 -30.22
CA ILE A 137 15.80 25.46 -29.34
C ILE A 137 14.78 24.87 -28.37
N TYR A 138 14.85 23.57 -28.13
CA TYR A 138 13.99 22.88 -27.18
C TYR A 138 14.78 21.88 -26.34
N ASP A 139 14.40 21.80 -25.07
CA ASP A 139 14.84 20.79 -24.12
C ASP A 139 13.69 19.81 -23.84
N VAL A 140 14.02 18.52 -23.75
CA VAL A 140 13.06 17.46 -23.44
C VAL A 140 13.35 16.91 -22.05
N ILE A 141 12.37 17.03 -21.15
CA ILE A 141 12.45 16.53 -19.78
C ILE A 141 11.56 15.29 -19.66
N LEU A 142 12.16 14.18 -19.25
CA LEU A 142 11.47 12.92 -18.96
C LEU A 142 11.31 12.74 -17.46
N GLN A 143 10.08 12.56 -16.99
CA GLN A 143 9.78 12.25 -15.60
C GLN A 143 9.11 10.88 -15.47
N GLU A 144 9.74 9.97 -14.74
CA GLU A 144 9.13 8.70 -14.35
C GLU A 144 8.34 8.86 -13.04
N ILE A 145 7.02 8.67 -13.08
CA ILE A 145 6.20 8.74 -11.87
C ILE A 145 6.18 7.38 -11.19
N THR A 146 7.01 7.22 -10.15
CA THR A 146 7.24 5.95 -9.45
C THR A 146 6.10 5.53 -8.50
N SER A 147 5.09 6.38 -8.23
CA SER A 147 3.88 5.99 -7.45
C SER A 147 2.75 7.02 -7.57
N VAL A 148 1.49 6.57 -7.54
CA VAL A 148 0.30 7.43 -7.38
C VAL A 148 -0.14 7.40 -5.92
N ILE A 149 -0.33 8.56 -5.31
CA ILE A 149 -0.95 8.72 -4.01
C ILE A 149 -2.37 9.23 -4.25
N SER A 150 -3.40 8.50 -3.83
CA SER A 150 -4.74 9.06 -3.72
C SER A 150 -4.88 9.71 -2.35
N TYR A 151 -5.08 11.02 -2.33
CA TYR A 151 -5.65 11.72 -1.18
C TYR A 151 -7.15 11.88 -1.43
N ASN A 152 -7.97 11.57 -0.43
CA ASN A 152 -9.39 11.92 -0.42
C ASN A 152 -9.49 13.14 0.50
N GLU A 153 -9.64 14.33 -0.08
CA GLU A 153 -9.95 15.53 0.69
C GLU A 153 -11.43 15.46 1.07
N THR A 154 -11.72 15.27 2.35
CA THR A 154 -13.02 15.64 2.90
C THR A 154 -12.96 17.14 3.17
N GLU A 155 -13.60 17.93 2.31
CA GLU A 155 -13.98 19.30 2.65
C GLU A 155 -14.88 19.26 3.88
N SER A 156 -14.42 19.86 4.98
CA SER A 156 -15.30 20.33 6.04
C SER A 156 -15.72 21.74 5.65
N SER A 157 -17.01 21.91 5.34
CA SER A 157 -17.68 23.21 5.43
C SER A 157 -17.81 23.64 6.89
#